data_AF-A0A7X7XSK3-F1
#
_entry.id   AF-A0A7X7XSK3-F1
#
_cell.length_a   1.000
_cell.length_b   1.000
_cell.length_c   1.000
_cell.angle_alpha   90.00
_cell.angle_beta   90.00
_cell.angle_gamma   90.00
#
_symmetry.space_group_name_H-M   'P 1'
#
loop_
_entity.id
_entity.type
_entity.pdbx_description
1 polymer ?
#
loop_
_entity_poly.entity_id
_entity_poly.type
_entity_poly.pdbx_seq_one_letter_code
_entity_poly.pdbx_strand_id
1 'polypeptide(L)' 'IETPESIGPYGARGIGEHPVLGVAPAILNAIYDAIGVDLYEVPISKEKILELIKDRTKEKEGV' A
#
# COMPACT_ATOMS: atom_id res chain seq x y z
N ILE A 1 14.79 -8.63 13.63
CA ILE A 1 16.03 -9.02 12.92
C ILE A 1 17.05 -7.91 13.12
N GLU A 2 18.30 -8.26 13.40
CA GLU A 2 19.36 -7.27 13.63
C GLU A 2 20.36 -7.30 12.47
N THR A 3 20.81 -6.13 12.05
CA THR A 3 21.88 -5.97 11.05
C THR A 3 22.66 -4.72 11.46
N PRO A 4 23.75 -4.87 12.24
CA PRO A 4 24.42 -3.73 12.85
C PRO A 4 24.94 -2.71 11.82
N GLU A 5 24.77 -1.41 12.09
CA GLU A 5 25.38 -0.34 11.28
C GLU A 5 26.81 -0.05 11.74
N SER A 6 27.77 -0.12 10.81
CA SER A 6 29.20 0.02 11.11
C SER A 6 29.60 1.37 11.73
N ILE A 7 28.86 2.43 11.40
CA ILE A 7 29.11 3.80 11.88
C ILE A 7 28.20 4.22 13.06
N GLY A 8 27.19 3.41 13.40
CA GLY A 8 26.22 3.71 14.44
C GLY A 8 26.73 3.34 15.83
N PRO A 9 26.43 4.13 16.88
CA PRO A 9 26.83 3.78 18.24
C PRO A 9 26.22 2.43 18.62
N TYR A 10 27.07 1.50 19.07
CA TYR A 10 26.66 0.13 19.40
C TYR A 10 25.94 -0.62 18.25
N GLY A 11 26.14 -0.21 16.99
CA GLY A 11 25.47 -0.81 15.83
C GLY A 11 24.04 -0.32 15.58
N ALA A 12 23.57 0.71 16.30
CA ALA A 12 22.22 1.24 16.21
C ALA A 12 21.92 1.86 14.83
N ARG A 13 20.64 1.81 14.42
CA ARG A 13 20.11 2.41 13.20
C ARG A 13 18.83 3.18 13.48
N GLY A 14 18.53 4.18 12.64
CA GLY A 14 17.27 4.90 12.69
C GLY A 14 16.08 4.02 12.33
N ILE A 15 15.04 4.01 13.17
CA ILE A 15 13.81 3.23 12.96
C ILE A 15 12.53 4.09 12.98
N GLY A 16 12.64 5.41 13.18
CA GLY A 16 11.46 6.28 13.32
C GLY A 16 10.58 6.34 12.07
N GLU A 17 11.20 6.37 10.89
CA GLU A 17 10.48 6.59 9.62
C GLU A 17 10.08 5.29 8.90
N HIS A 18 10.89 4.23 9.01
CA HIS A 18 10.63 2.97 8.30
C HIS A 18 9.22 2.39 8.52
N PRO A 19 8.66 2.39 9.75
CA PRO A 19 7.33 1.86 10.00
C PRO A 19 6.22 2.64 9.29
N VAL A 20 6.40 3.93 8.98
CA VAL A 20 5.36 4.72 8.30
C VAL A 20 5.45 4.60 6.77
N LEU A 21 6.65 4.43 6.21
CA LEU A 21 6.85 4.35 4.76
C LEU A 21 6.12 3.17 4.11
N GLY A 22 6.04 2.03 4.80
CA GLY A 22 5.43 0.80 4.25
C GLY A 22 3.91 0.74 4.32
N VAL A 23 3.24 1.58 5.11
CA VAL A 23 1.82 1.41 5.44
C VAL A 23 0.92 1.69 4.24
N ALA A 24 1.08 2.84 3.60
CA ALA A 24 0.28 3.21 2.44
C ALA A 24 0.39 2.19 1.29
N PRO A 25 1.59 1.82 0.79
CA PRO A 25 1.69 0.84 -0.30
C PRO A 25 1.21 -0.55 0.11
N ALA A 26 1.38 -0.97 1.37
CA ALA A 26 0.85 -2.26 1.82
C ALA A 26 -0.69 -2.31 1.75
N ILE A 27 -1.37 -1.23 2.14
CA ILE A 27 -2.82 -1.12 2.05
C ILE A 27 -3.27 -1.08 0.57
N LEU A 28 -2.61 -0.31 -0.30
CA LEU A 28 -2.96 -0.24 -1.72
C LEU A 28 -2.77 -1.60 -2.42
N ASN A 29 -1.69 -2.32 -2.13
CA ASN A 29 -1.46 -3.67 -2.66
C ASN A 29 -2.51 -4.68 -2.17
N ALA A 30 -2.98 -4.55 -0.93
CA ALA A 30 -4.06 -5.39 -0.41
C ALA A 30 -5.41 -5.08 -1.10
N ILE A 31 -5.68 -3.82 -1.42
CA ILE A 31 -6.86 -3.46 -2.21
C ILE A 31 -6.74 -4.03 -3.63
N TYR A 32 -5.57 -3.91 -4.27
CA TYR A 32 -5.31 -4.54 -5.56
C TYR A 32 -5.56 -6.04 -5.52
N ASP A 33 -5.04 -6.76 -4.53
CA ASP A 33 -5.26 -8.20 -4.37
C ASP A 33 -6.77 -8.54 -4.26
N ALA A 34 -7.54 -7.69 -3.57
CA ALA A 34 -8.97 -7.90 -3.35
C ALA A 34 -9.86 -7.61 -4.59
N ILE A 35 -9.56 -6.56 -5.37
CA ILE A 35 -10.45 -6.08 -6.45
C ILE A 35 -9.82 -6.12 -7.85
N GLY A 36 -8.52 -6.34 -7.96
CA GLY A 36 -7.76 -6.42 -9.21
C GLY A 36 -7.64 -5.08 -9.93
N VAL A 37 -7.59 -3.97 -9.19
CA VAL A 37 -7.44 -2.61 -9.71
C VAL A 37 -6.25 -1.94 -9.05
N ASP A 38 -5.31 -1.43 -9.85
CA ASP A 38 -4.15 -0.70 -9.37
C ASP A 38 -4.52 0.71 -8.89
N LEU A 39 -3.86 1.14 -7.81
CA LEU A 39 -4.07 2.43 -7.17
C LEU A 39 -2.73 3.15 -6.99
N TYR A 40 -2.66 4.42 -7.41
CA TYR A 40 -1.42 5.22 -7.37
C TYR A 40 -1.59 6.56 -6.64
N GLU A 41 -2.72 6.75 -5.96
CA GLU A 41 -3.04 7.97 -5.23
C GLU A 41 -3.56 7.67 -3.82
N VAL A 42 -3.37 8.62 -2.91
CA VAL A 42 -3.91 8.59 -1.54
C VAL A 42 -4.43 9.99 -1.18
N PRO A 43 -5.45 10.10 -0.30
CA PRO A 43 -6.18 9.02 0.36
C PRO A 43 -7.22 8.35 -0.54
N ILE A 44 -7.52 7.07 -0.27
CA ILE A 44 -8.57 6.32 -0.97
C ILE A 44 -9.82 6.25 -0.10
N SER A 45 -10.91 6.86 -0.54
CA SER A 45 -12.20 6.81 0.16
C SER A 45 -12.98 5.55 -0.17
N LYS A 46 -13.96 5.20 0.68
CA LYS A 46 -14.87 4.08 0.43
C LYS A 46 -15.72 4.31 -0.83
N GLU A 47 -16.08 5.56 -1.13
CA GLU A 47 -16.82 5.94 -2.33
C GLU A 47 -15.99 5.63 -3.59
N LYS A 48 -14.68 5.94 -3.56
CA LYS A 48 -13.78 5.62 -4.65
C LYS A 48 -13.63 4.12 -4.84
N ILE A 49 -13.49 3.34 -3.76
CA ILE A 49 -13.44 1.88 -3.83
C ILE A 49 -14.71 1.32 -4.46
N LEU A 50 -15.89 1.83 -4.07
CA LEU A 50 -17.16 1.37 -4.62
C LEU A 50 -17.30 1.68 -6.12
N GLU A 51 -16.84 2.85 -6.57
CA GLU A 51 -16.78 3.21 -7.99
C GLU A 51 -15.91 2.23 -8.77
N LEU A 52 -14.67 1.97 -8.30
CA LEU A 52 -13.73 1.07 -8.97
C LEU A 52 -14.26 -0.36 -9.08
N ILE A 53 -14.92 -0.88 -8.02
CA ILE A 53 -15.54 -2.21 -8.06
C ILE A 53 -16.65 -2.27 -9.13
N LYS A 54 -17.49 -1.22 -9.21
CA LYS A 54 -18.58 -1.16 -10.20
C LYS A 54 -18.04 -1.12 -11.62
N ASP A 55 -17.05 -0.27 -11.87
CA ASP A 55 -16.46 -0.14 -13.20
C ASP A 55 -15.74 -1.43 -13.60
N ARG A 56 -15.01 -2.05 -12.68
CA ARG A 56 -14.41 -3.37 -12.89
C ARG A 56 -15.43 -4.48 -13.17
N THR A 57 -16.64 -4.37 -12.61
CA THR A 57 -17.73 -5.32 -12.88
C THR A 57 -18.30 -5.13 -14.27
N LYS A 58 -18.54 -3.88 -14.70
CA LYS A 58 -19.01 -3.57 -16.07
C LYS A 58 -18.01 -4.05 -17.13
N GLU A 59 -16.72 -3.81 -16.91
CA GLU A 59 -15.65 -4.30 -17.78
C GLU A 59 -15.69 -5.83 -17.96
N LYS A 60 -15.98 -6.58 -16.89
CA LYS A 60 -16.10 -8.05 -16.94
C LYS A 60 -17.37 -8.51 -17.67
N GLU A 61 -18.45 -7.74 -17.59
CA GLU A 61 -19.73 -8.03 -18.26
C GLU A 61 -19.72 -7.61 -19.74
N GLY A 62 -18.67 -6.91 -20.20
CA GLY A 62 -18.55 -6.46 -21.59
C GLY A 62 -19.53 -5.34 -21.95
N VAL A 63 -19.99 -4.58 -20.93
CA VAL A 63 -20.91 -3.45 -21.06
C VAL A 63 -20.14 -2.13 -21.05
#